data_AF-A0A961X2C2-F1
#
_entry.id   AF-A0A961X2C2-F1
#
_cell.length_a   1.000
_cell.length_b   1.000
_cell.length_c   1.000
_cell.angle_alpha   90.00
_cell.angle_beta   90.00
_cell.angle_gamma   90.00
#
_symmetry.space_group_name_H-M   'P 1'
#
loop_
_entity.id
_entity.type
_entity.pdbx_description
1 polymer ?
#
loop_
_entity_poly.entity_id
_entity_poly.type
_entity_poly.pdbx_seq_one_letter_code
_entity_poly.pdbx_strand_id
1 'polypeptide(L)'
;MKRFLIAASLLGLAATPSFAGRDQIHIAGSSTVLPYAQIVAEEFGKTYPDFKAPVVESGGSSAGLKQFCQGVGEDTIDIANASRAIKKSELETCAANGVKDVMEVRFGYDGIVFAVDSSVGDLA
;
A
#
# COMPACT_ATOMS: atom_id res chain seq x y z
N MET A 1 52.48 -46.74 -15.49
CA MET A 1 52.11 -46.16 -14.19
C MET A 1 52.67 -44.74 -14.09
N LYS A 2 51.83 -43.72 -14.24
CA LYS A 2 51.89 -42.43 -13.52
C LYS A 2 50.84 -41.49 -14.12
N ARG A 3 49.82 -41.22 -13.29
CA ARG A 3 48.72 -40.29 -13.52
C ARG A 3 49.25 -38.88 -13.30
N PHE A 4 49.03 -37.95 -14.23
CA PHE A 4 49.09 -36.52 -13.93
C PHE A 4 47.68 -35.96 -14.07
N LEU A 5 47.12 -35.60 -12.92
CA LEU A 5 45.78 -35.06 -12.72
C LEU A 5 45.81 -33.57 -13.05
N ILE A 6 45.07 -33.16 -14.07
CA ILE A 6 44.63 -31.77 -14.23
C ILE A 6 43.15 -31.81 -14.61
N ALA A 7 42.30 -31.53 -13.64
CA ALA A 7 40.91 -31.14 -13.87
C ALA A 7 40.55 -30.13 -12.77
N ALA A 8 40.74 -28.85 -13.06
CA ALA A 8 40.27 -27.76 -12.23
C ALA A 8 38.75 -27.64 -12.43
N SER A 9 37.97 -28.15 -11.48
CA SER A 9 36.52 -27.98 -11.44
C SER A 9 36.19 -26.59 -10.87
N LEU A 10 35.91 -25.64 -11.76
CA LEU A 10 35.25 -24.38 -11.41
C LEU A 10 33.79 -24.67 -11.05
N LEU A 11 33.50 -24.85 -9.76
CA LEU A 11 32.13 -24.76 -9.26
C LEU A 11 31.71 -23.28 -9.31
N GLY A 12 31.10 -22.87 -10.41
CA GLY A 12 30.37 -21.61 -10.51
C GLY A 12 29.09 -21.73 -9.69
N LEU A 13 29.11 -21.26 -8.44
CA LEU A 13 27.89 -21.09 -7.66
C LEU A 13 27.13 -19.91 -8.26
N ALA A 14 26.18 -20.18 -9.14
CA ALA A 14 25.24 -19.18 -9.62
C ALA A 14 24.34 -18.78 -8.44
N ALA A 15 24.76 -17.76 -7.68
CA ALA A 15 23.89 -17.08 -6.75
C ALA A 15 22.80 -16.37 -7.57
N THR A 16 21.62 -16.98 -7.64
CA THR A 16 20.43 -16.27 -8.09
C THR A 16 20.21 -15.11 -7.14
N PRO A 17 20.16 -13.85 -7.61
CA PRO A 17 19.80 -12.75 -6.74
C PRO A 17 18.38 -13.01 -6.22
N SER A 18 18.25 -13.28 -4.93
CA SER A 18 16.95 -13.25 -4.26
C SER A 18 16.46 -11.81 -4.37
N PHE A 19 15.41 -11.57 -5.15
CA PHE A 19 14.68 -10.32 -5.09
C PHE A 19 14.06 -10.23 -3.69
N ALA A 20 14.76 -9.54 -2.79
CA ALA A 20 14.27 -9.25 -1.44
C ALA A 20 13.32 -8.06 -1.53
N GLY A 21 12.16 -8.28 -2.16
CA GLY A 21 11.08 -7.31 -2.19
C GLY A 21 10.53 -7.02 -0.80
N ARG A 22 9.98 -5.82 -0.58
CA ARG A 22 9.24 -5.51 0.65
C ARG A 22 8.09 -6.49 0.83
N ASP A 23 8.12 -7.22 1.95
CA ASP A 23 7.22 -8.34 2.27
C ASP A 23 6.01 -7.94 3.14
N GLN A 24 5.53 -6.71 2.96
CA GLN A 24 4.38 -6.20 3.71
C GLN A 24 3.54 -5.34 2.76
N ILE A 25 2.29 -5.03 3.08
CA ILE A 25 1.50 -4.06 2.32
C ILE A 25 1.46 -2.76 3.12
N HIS A 26 1.73 -1.63 2.48
CA HIS A 26 1.65 -0.30 3.07
C HIS A 26 0.47 0.46 2.46
N ILE A 27 -0.37 0.98 3.34
CA ILE A 27 -1.60 1.67 2.99
C ILE A 27 -1.57 3.03 3.68
N ALA A 28 -1.89 4.11 2.97
CA ALA A 28 -2.07 5.41 3.59
C ALA A 28 -3.25 6.17 2.99
N GLY A 29 -3.87 7.07 3.77
CA GLY A 29 -4.84 8.03 3.22
C GLY A 29 -5.94 8.47 4.17
N SER A 30 -7.19 8.36 3.72
CA SER A 30 -8.36 8.94 4.38
C SER A 30 -8.47 8.61 5.87
N SER A 31 -8.59 9.64 6.70
CA SER A 31 -8.84 9.50 8.14
C SER A 31 -10.22 8.92 8.44
N THR A 32 -11.21 9.09 7.55
CA THR A 32 -12.55 8.50 7.73
C THR A 32 -12.56 6.99 7.43
N VAL A 33 -11.64 6.53 6.58
CA VAL A 33 -11.49 5.11 6.20
C VAL A 33 -10.57 4.36 7.17
N LEU A 34 -9.68 5.07 7.87
CA LEU A 34 -8.64 4.50 8.72
C LEU A 34 -9.16 3.42 9.69
N PRO A 35 -10.23 3.64 10.48
CA PRO A 35 -10.66 2.64 11.47
C PRO A 35 -11.08 1.33 10.81
N TYR A 36 -11.77 1.41 9.67
CA TYR A 36 -12.18 0.24 8.90
C TYR A 36 -10.98 -0.49 8.30
N ALA A 37 -10.05 0.25 7.67
CA ALA A 37 -8.87 -0.34 7.04
C ALA A 37 -7.93 -1.01 8.05
N GLN A 38 -7.81 -0.48 9.28
CA GLN A 38 -7.04 -1.10 10.35
C GLN A 38 -7.62 -2.45 10.78
N ILE A 39 -8.95 -2.53 10.94
CA ILE A 39 -9.63 -3.80 11.28
C ILE A 39 -9.41 -4.83 10.17
N VAL A 40 -9.54 -4.43 8.90
CA VAL A 40 -9.29 -5.33 7.76
C VAL A 40 -7.84 -5.81 7.74
N ALA A 41 -6.87 -4.94 8.00
CA ALA A 41 -5.46 -5.30 8.05
C ALA A 41 -5.14 -6.29 9.19
N GLU A 42 -5.72 -6.08 10.37
CA GLU A 42 -5.59 -6.99 11.50
C GLU A 42 -6.22 -8.36 11.19
N GLU A 43 -7.43 -8.37 10.63
CA GLU A 43 -8.13 -9.60 10.28
C GLU A 43 -7.42 -10.38 9.17
N PHE A 44 -6.83 -9.68 8.20
CA PHE A 44 -5.98 -10.29 7.18
C PHE A 44 -4.79 -11.03 7.79
N GLY A 45 -4.06 -10.38 8.72
CA GLY A 45 -2.91 -11.01 9.39
C GLY A 45 -3.29 -12.22 10.26
N LYS A 46 -4.50 -12.23 10.82
CA LYS A 46 -5.04 -13.41 11.55
C LYS A 46 -5.46 -14.54 10.61
N THR A 47 -6.08 -14.20 9.49
CA THR A 47 -6.63 -15.16 8.52
C THR A 47 -5.52 -15.82 7.69
N TYR A 48 -4.49 -15.06 7.34
CA TYR A 48 -3.41 -15.47 6.46
C TYR A 48 -2.06 -15.37 7.18
N PRO A 49 -1.72 -16.33 8.08
CA PRO A 49 -0.55 -16.23 8.96
C PRO A 49 0.80 -16.26 8.23
N ASP A 50 0.81 -16.69 6.97
CA ASP A 50 2.00 -16.67 6.11
C ASP A 50 2.34 -15.26 5.59
N PHE A 51 1.45 -14.28 5.78
CA PHE A 51 1.65 -12.90 5.33
C PHE A 51 1.67 -11.93 6.51
N LYS A 52 2.51 -10.89 6.42
CA LYS A 52 2.50 -9.80 7.40
C LYS A 52 1.23 -8.97 7.27
N ALA A 53 0.63 -8.63 8.40
CA ALA A 53 -0.49 -7.70 8.46
C ALA A 53 -0.11 -6.37 7.78
N PRO A 54 -0.97 -5.79 6.92
CA PRO A 54 -0.70 -4.49 6.32
C PRO A 54 -0.49 -3.38 7.36
N VAL A 55 0.41 -2.44 7.04
CA VAL A 55 0.55 -1.19 7.80
C VAL A 55 -0.42 -0.17 7.21
N VAL A 56 -1.22 0.45 8.08
CA VAL A 56 -2.23 1.43 7.66
C VAL A 56 -1.99 2.76 8.37
N GLU A 57 -1.66 3.78 7.60
CA GLU A 57 -1.38 5.13 8.07
C GLU A 57 -2.49 6.12 7.66
N SER A 58 -2.64 7.17 8.46
CA SER A 58 -3.62 8.24 8.22
C SER A 58 -2.92 9.52 7.76
N GLY A 59 -3.59 10.28 6.90
CA GLY A 59 -3.14 11.60 6.47
C GLY A 59 -4.19 12.41 5.72
N GLY A 60 -5.36 11.82 5.48
CA GLY A 60 -6.39 12.34 4.57
C GLY A 60 -6.20 11.85 3.14
N SER A 61 -7.31 11.78 2.38
CA SER A 61 -7.34 11.21 1.02
C SER A 61 -6.28 11.85 0.10
N SER A 62 -6.15 13.17 0.12
CA SER A 62 -5.20 13.88 -0.75
C SER A 62 -3.74 13.63 -0.38
N ALA A 63 -3.42 13.46 0.91
CA ALA A 63 -2.06 13.17 1.35
C ALA A 63 -1.65 11.74 0.98
N GLY A 64 -2.54 10.77 1.20
CA GLY A 64 -2.34 9.38 0.78
C GLY A 64 -2.16 9.27 -0.74
N LEU A 65 -3.04 9.90 -1.53
CA LEU A 65 -2.91 9.92 -2.99
C LEU A 65 -1.61 10.59 -3.46
N LYS A 66 -1.16 11.65 -2.77
CA LYS A 66 0.14 12.27 -3.07
C LYS A 66 1.29 11.31 -2.85
N GLN A 67 1.29 10.56 -1.73
CA GLN A 67 2.32 9.57 -1.41
C GLN A 67 2.29 8.39 -2.39
N PHE A 68 1.10 7.90 -2.74
CA PHE A 68 0.92 6.85 -3.75
C PHE A 68 1.43 7.29 -5.13
N CYS A 69 1.16 8.53 -5.54
CA CYS A 69 1.65 9.06 -6.81
C CYS A 69 3.16 9.41 -6.81
N GLN A 70 3.95 9.09 -5.78
CA GLN A 70 5.41 9.34 -5.80
C GLN A 70 6.17 8.39 -6.71
N GLY A 71 5.60 7.22 -7.03
CA GLY A 71 6.21 6.24 -7.91
C GLY A 71 5.80 4.81 -7.57
N VAL A 72 6.41 3.85 -8.25
CA VAL A 72 6.23 2.42 -8.01
C VAL A 72 7.53 1.86 -7.45
N GLY A 73 7.47 1.14 -6.34
CA GLY A 73 8.61 0.49 -5.74
C GLY A 73 8.41 0.22 -4.26
N GLU A 74 9.45 -0.30 -3.62
CA GLU A 74 9.40 -0.67 -2.20
C GLU A 74 9.35 0.54 -1.25
N ASP A 75 9.82 1.70 -1.74
CA ASP A 75 9.87 2.96 -0.98
C ASP A 75 8.53 3.73 -1.04
N THR A 76 7.55 3.26 -1.81
CA THR A 76 6.23 3.90 -1.94
C THR A 76 5.13 3.00 -1.36
N ILE A 77 3.96 3.59 -1.11
CA ILE A 77 2.80 2.85 -0.61
C ILE A 77 2.11 2.10 -1.75
N ASP A 78 1.49 0.96 -1.43
CA ASP A 78 0.81 0.13 -2.43
C ASP A 78 -0.64 0.55 -2.65
N ILE A 79 -1.30 1.06 -1.59
CA ILE A 79 -2.73 1.39 -1.61
C ILE A 79 -2.95 2.78 -1.01
N ALA A 80 -3.63 3.65 -1.77
CA ALA A 80 -4.16 4.90 -1.26
C ALA A 80 -5.63 4.75 -0.87
N ASN A 81 -5.93 4.76 0.42
CA ASN A 81 -7.31 4.83 0.90
C ASN A 81 -7.88 6.24 0.67
N ALA A 82 -9.09 6.33 0.10
CA ALA A 82 -9.73 7.61 -0.19
C ALA A 82 -11.23 7.58 0.11
N SER A 83 -11.74 8.67 0.69
CA SER A 83 -13.17 8.94 0.90
C SER A 83 -13.81 9.69 -0.28
N ARG A 84 -13.09 9.82 -1.39
CA ARG A 84 -13.54 10.43 -2.64
C ARG A 84 -12.83 9.80 -3.83
N ALA A 85 -13.38 10.00 -5.02
CA ALA A 85 -12.68 9.69 -6.27
C ALA A 85 -11.37 10.47 -6.40
N ILE A 86 -10.38 9.86 -7.07
CA ILE A 86 -9.14 10.52 -7.44
C ILE A 86 -9.42 11.65 -8.44
N LYS A 87 -8.68 12.75 -8.35
CA LYS A 87 -8.81 13.88 -9.30
C LYS A 87 -7.99 13.61 -10.55
N LYS A 88 -8.42 14.20 -11.67
CA LYS A 88 -7.65 14.18 -12.91
C LYS A 88 -6.22 14.70 -12.73
N SER A 89 -6.03 15.79 -11.98
CA SER A 89 -4.70 16.35 -11.68
C SER A 89 -3.81 15.41 -10.86
N GLU A 90 -4.41 14.59 -9.99
CA GLU A 90 -3.69 13.58 -9.21
C GLU A 90 -3.28 12.41 -10.12
N LEU A 91 -4.16 11.95 -11.01
CA LEU A 91 -3.83 10.97 -12.05
C LEU A 91 -2.71 11.43 -12.97
N GLU A 92 -2.73 12.70 -13.40
CA GLU A 92 -1.66 13.30 -14.20
C GLU A 92 -0.31 13.28 -13.44
N THR A 93 -0.34 13.58 -12.15
CA THR A 93 0.85 13.50 -11.29
C THR A 93 1.35 12.06 -11.16
N CYS A 94 0.46 11.11 -10.90
CA CYS A 94 0.75 9.69 -10.88
C CYS A 94 1.44 9.23 -12.18
N ALA A 95 0.85 9.56 -13.33
CA ALA A 95 1.38 9.19 -14.64
C ALA A 95 2.77 9.79 -14.91
N ALA A 96 2.98 11.06 -14.54
CA ALA A 96 4.28 11.74 -14.65
C ALA A 96 5.37 11.04 -13.81
N ASN A 97 4.98 10.44 -12.68
CA ASN A 97 5.88 9.73 -11.77
C ASN A 97 5.92 8.21 -12.03
N GLY A 98 5.37 7.74 -13.16
CA GLY A 98 5.44 6.33 -13.58
C GLY A 98 4.36 5.43 -13.00
N VAL A 99 3.44 5.96 -12.19
CA VAL A 99 2.23 5.24 -11.73
C VAL A 99 1.17 5.33 -12.82
N LYS A 100 1.26 4.45 -13.82
CA LYS A 100 0.45 4.54 -15.05
C LYS A 100 -0.89 3.82 -14.97
N ASP A 101 -0.93 2.71 -14.23
CA ASP A 101 -2.08 1.81 -14.19
C ASP A 101 -2.78 1.90 -12.82
N VAL A 102 -3.35 3.08 -12.53
CA VAL A 102 -4.11 3.30 -11.29
C VAL A 102 -5.46 2.59 -11.38
N MET A 103 -5.72 1.68 -10.44
CA MET A 103 -6.99 0.98 -10.32
C MET A 103 -7.79 1.52 -9.13
N GLU A 104 -8.99 2.04 -9.39
CA GLU A 104 -9.93 2.44 -8.35
C GLU A 104 -10.86 1.28 -7.96
N VAL A 105 -10.87 0.93 -6.67
CA VAL A 105 -11.75 -0.10 -6.11
C VAL A 105 -12.69 0.54 -5.10
N ARG A 106 -14.00 0.55 -5.40
CA ARG A 106 -15.02 0.98 -4.45
C ARG A 106 -15.44 -0.19 -3.58
N PHE A 107 -15.23 -0.07 -2.27
CA PHE A 107 -15.61 -1.10 -1.30
C PHE A 107 -16.73 -0.66 -0.34
N GLY A 108 -17.18 0.60 -0.40
CA GLY A 108 -18.22 1.09 0.50
C GLY A 108 -18.70 2.51 0.20
N TYR A 109 -19.70 2.93 0.97
CA TYR A 109 -20.23 4.29 1.01
C TYR A 109 -20.07 4.84 2.43
N ASP A 110 -19.54 6.06 2.54
CA ASP A 110 -19.36 6.75 3.81
C ASP A 110 -20.57 7.65 4.12
N GLY A 111 -20.88 7.83 5.41
CA GLY A 111 -21.99 8.65 5.89
C GLY A 111 -21.48 9.87 6.64
N ILE A 112 -21.89 11.06 6.22
CA ILE A 112 -21.61 12.31 6.96
C ILE A 112 -22.81 12.63 7.83
N VAL A 113 -22.57 12.77 9.13
CA VAL A 113 -23.57 13.17 10.13
C VAL A 113 -23.31 14.59 10.60
N PHE A 114 -24.38 15.37 10.77
CA PHE A 114 -24.30 16.64 11.48
C PHE A 114 -24.43 16.35 12.97
N ALA A 115 -23.32 16.53 13.69
CA ALA A 115 -23.29 16.42 15.14
C ALA A 115 -23.14 17.81 15.74
N VAL A 116 -24.02 18.13 16.70
CA VAL A 116 -23.92 19.34 17.51
C VAL A 116 -23.92 18.98 18.98
N ASP A 117 -23.39 19.88 19.79
CA ASP A 117 -23.43 19.72 21.24
C ASP A 117 -24.87 19.75 21.73
N SER A 118 -25.19 18.91 22.72
CA SER A 118 -26.54 18.79 23.27
C SER A 118 -27.09 20.10 23.85
N SER A 119 -26.23 21.06 24.19
CA SER A 119 -26.64 22.39 24.67
C SER A 119 -27.16 23.32 23.57
N VAL A 120 -26.94 23.00 22.30
CA VAL A 120 -27.22 23.91 21.16
C VAL A 120 -28.69 23.85 20.71
N GLY A 121 -29.49 22.94 21.28
CA GLY A 121 -30.89 22.72 20.87
C GLY A 121 -31.00 22.03 19.50
N ASP A 122 -32.23 21.75 19.06
CA ASP A 122 -32.45 21.06 17.79
C ASP A 122 -32.00 21.92 16.59
N LEU A 123 -31.27 21.28 15.67
CA LEU A 123 -30.94 21.88 14.37
C LEU A 123 -32.22 21.90 13.53
N ALA A 124 -32.83 23.08 13.42
CA ALA A 124 -33.99 23.33 12.57
C ALA A 124 -33.67 23.13 11.08
#